data_AF-A0AA91T3D8-F1
#
_entry.id   AF-A0AA91T3D8-F1
#
_cell.length_a   1.000
_cell.length_b   1.000
_cell.length_c   1.000
_cell.angle_alpha   90.00
_cell.angle_beta   90.00
_cell.angle_gamma   90.00
#
_symmetry.space_group_name_H-M   'P 1'
#
loop_
_entity.id
_entity.type
_entity.pdbx_description
1 polymer ?
#
loop_
_entity_poly.entity_id
_entity_poly.type
_entity_poly.pdbx_seq_one_letter_code
_entity_poly.pdbx_strand_id
1 'polypeptide(L)'
;MKKFTCVPTIGEDVILVTNGSQDQIERTLVLLNEHTCNSIPLHANIIIFNSFKDFVTHLDRTRGDSPVSTYSGITVFMFFNGVEFIQDVLCGAIDYEHRLLASMAEDAESFHLSKLSNSYFYFDGSISVDYERASPASLLRDGHQFHALMAVAHDIMKKTSFMLSRVRGVLVDDIRADGERVYPLSRFVQNFPNVDRLELSSSAPILMTNMLM
;
A
#
# COMPACT_ATOMS: atom_id res chain seq x y z
N MET A 1 29.79 -6.30 25.92
CA MET A 1 28.42 -6.08 26.44
C MET A 1 27.44 -6.10 25.28
N LYS A 2 26.66 -7.18 25.11
CA LYS A 2 25.55 -7.22 24.14
C LYS A 2 24.36 -6.52 24.79
N LYS A 3 23.90 -5.40 24.19
CA LYS A 3 22.63 -4.77 24.58
C LYS A 3 21.51 -5.65 23.99
N PHE A 4 20.83 -6.39 24.85
CA PHE A 4 19.56 -7.02 24.50
C PHE A 4 18.50 -5.91 24.53
N THR A 5 18.00 -5.52 23.37
CA THR A 5 16.82 -4.66 23.27
C THR A 5 15.61 -5.55 23.47
N CYS A 6 14.94 -5.43 24.62
CA CYS A 6 13.62 -6.03 24.81
C CYS A 6 12.66 -5.40 23.79
N VAL A 7 12.20 -6.20 22.82
CA VAL A 7 11.08 -5.85 21.95
C VAL A 7 9.82 -5.95 22.81
N PRO A 8 9.02 -4.88 22.97
CA PRO A 8 7.79 -4.95 23.73
C PRO A 8 6.82 -5.92 23.03
N THR A 9 6.47 -7.02 23.70
CA THR A 9 5.39 -7.95 23.35
C THR A 9 4.04 -7.38 23.74
N ILE A 10 3.71 -6.20 23.22
CA ILE A 10 2.32 -5.74 23.16
C ILE A 10 1.96 -5.87 21.69
N GLY A 11 1.31 -6.99 21.34
CA GLY A 11 1.01 -7.35 19.97
C GLY A 11 0.13 -6.28 19.34
N GLU A 12 0.73 -5.42 18.53
CA GLU A 12 -0.03 -4.59 17.60
C GLU A 12 -0.69 -5.53 16.60
N ASP A 13 -2.01 -5.44 16.46
CA ASP A 13 -2.71 -6.17 15.41
C ASP A 13 -2.15 -5.72 14.05
N VAL A 14 -1.87 -6.70 13.19
CA VAL A 14 -1.46 -6.47 11.81
C VAL A 14 -2.67 -6.70 10.94
N ILE A 15 -3.19 -5.63 10.35
CA ILE A 15 -4.28 -5.71 9.37
C ILE A 15 -3.69 -5.87 7.98
N LEU A 16 -4.10 -6.91 7.27
CA LEU A 16 -3.76 -7.14 5.87
C LEU A 16 -4.98 -6.89 5.00
N VAL A 17 -4.79 -6.13 3.93
CA VAL A 17 -5.80 -5.93 2.88
C VAL A 17 -5.21 -6.48 1.59
N THR A 18 -5.69 -7.65 1.16
CA THR A 18 -4.99 -8.45 0.14
C THR A 18 -5.89 -9.46 -0.58
N ASN A 19 -5.55 -9.75 -1.84
CA ASN A 19 -6.08 -10.88 -2.61
C ASN A 19 -5.11 -12.07 -2.70
N GLY A 20 -4.00 -12.04 -1.97
CA GLY A 20 -2.98 -13.08 -2.01
C GLY A 20 -3.41 -14.38 -1.35
N SER A 21 -2.88 -15.51 -1.82
CA SER A 21 -2.95 -16.77 -1.08
C SER A 21 -2.14 -16.70 0.21
N GLN A 22 -2.41 -17.61 1.15
CA GLN A 22 -1.65 -17.70 2.40
C GLN A 22 -0.13 -17.78 2.16
N ASP A 23 0.31 -18.62 1.22
CA ASP A 23 1.73 -18.75 0.87
C ASP A 23 2.33 -17.46 0.29
N GLN A 24 1.54 -16.68 -0.46
CA GLN A 24 1.99 -15.39 -0.98
C GLN A 24 2.12 -14.37 0.15
N ILE A 25 1.14 -14.32 1.04
CA ILE A 25 1.12 -13.43 2.20
C ILE A 25 2.33 -13.69 3.10
N GLU A 26 2.55 -14.95 3.51
CA GLU A 26 3.64 -15.30 4.42
C GLU A 26 5.01 -14.94 3.84
N ARG A 27 5.26 -15.27 2.56
CA ARG A 27 6.51 -14.93 1.88
C ARG A 27 6.70 -13.41 1.76
N THR A 28 5.64 -12.70 1.43
CA THR A 28 5.68 -11.24 1.25
C THR A 28 5.87 -10.51 2.57
N LEU A 29 5.29 -11.01 3.67
CA LEU A 29 5.53 -10.48 5.01
C LEU A 29 6.98 -10.62 5.41
N VAL A 30 7.61 -11.78 5.17
CA VAL A 30 9.04 -11.97 5.45
C VAL A 30 9.87 -10.97 4.66
N LEU A 31 9.60 -10.83 3.36
CA LEU A 31 10.32 -9.92 2.49
C LEU A 31 10.13 -8.45 2.90
N LEU A 32 8.90 -8.01 3.13
CA LEU A 32 8.62 -6.67 3.67
C LEU A 32 9.33 -6.45 5.00
N ASN A 33 9.39 -7.45 5.87
CA ASN A 33 10.04 -7.32 7.16
C ASN A 33 11.56 -7.15 7.04
N GLU A 34 12.19 -7.84 6.09
CA GLU A 34 13.61 -7.67 5.76
C GLU A 34 13.89 -6.23 5.24
N HIS A 35 13.06 -5.74 4.33
CA HIS A 35 13.16 -4.39 3.75
C HIS A 35 12.82 -3.27 4.74
N THR A 36 11.94 -3.53 5.71
CA THR A 36 11.48 -2.53 6.69
C THR A 36 12.21 -2.61 8.04
N CYS A 37 13.41 -3.21 8.08
CA CYS A 37 14.23 -3.33 9.30
C CYS A 37 13.52 -4.04 10.47
N ASN A 38 12.75 -5.09 10.19
CA ASN A 38 11.97 -5.86 11.15
C ASN A 38 10.81 -5.09 11.82
N SER A 39 10.21 -4.13 11.12
CA SER A 39 9.12 -3.31 11.66
C SER A 39 7.77 -4.02 11.68
N ILE A 40 7.63 -5.16 10.98
CA ILE A 40 6.39 -5.93 10.93
C ILE A 40 6.53 -7.15 11.85
N PRO A 41 5.81 -7.21 12.98
CA PRO A 41 5.91 -8.32 13.91
C PRO A 41 5.36 -9.61 13.28
N LEU A 42 6.24 -10.54 12.91
CA LEU A 42 5.88 -11.82 12.30
C LEU A 42 5.08 -12.76 13.23
N HIS A 43 5.05 -12.47 14.54
CA HIS A 43 4.28 -13.23 15.55
C HIS A 43 3.08 -12.44 16.09
N ALA A 44 2.60 -11.42 15.36
CA ALA A 44 1.40 -10.68 15.73
C ALA A 44 0.12 -11.44 15.35
N ASN A 45 -0.99 -10.96 15.91
CA ASN A 45 -2.32 -11.34 15.46
C ASN A 45 -2.59 -10.69 14.10
N ILE A 46 -2.78 -11.52 13.07
CA ILE A 46 -2.97 -11.08 11.69
C ILE A 46 -4.46 -11.16 11.34
N ILE A 47 -5.04 -10.01 10.98
CA ILE A 47 -6.43 -9.91 10.52
C ILE A 47 -6.41 -9.66 9.01
N ILE A 48 -7.02 -10.54 8.23
CA ILE A 48 -6.98 -10.49 6.76
C ILE A 48 -8.34 -10.03 6.24
N PHE A 49 -8.32 -9.04 5.34
CA PHE A 49 -9.46 -8.57 4.57
C PHE A 49 -9.18 -8.70 3.08
N ASN A 50 -10.19 -9.21 2.38
CA ASN A 50 -10.16 -9.49 0.95
C ASN A 50 -10.98 -8.46 0.17
N SER A 51 -11.46 -7.41 0.84
CA SER A 51 -12.13 -6.26 0.23
C SER A 51 -11.83 -4.99 1.02
N PHE A 52 -11.82 -3.85 0.34
CA PHE A 52 -11.64 -2.56 1.03
C PHE A 52 -12.84 -2.22 1.93
N LYS A 53 -14.04 -2.67 1.54
CA LYS A 53 -15.27 -2.45 2.32
C LYS A 53 -15.22 -3.12 3.69
N ASP A 54 -14.76 -4.36 3.77
CA ASP A 54 -14.69 -5.08 5.04
C ASP A 54 -13.62 -4.47 5.96
N PHE A 55 -12.50 -4.03 5.38
CA PHE A 55 -11.47 -3.29 6.08
C PHE A 55 -12.00 -1.99 6.72
N VAL A 56 -12.70 -1.15 5.95
CA VAL A 56 -13.31 0.08 6.49
C VAL A 56 -14.36 -0.25 7.56
N THR A 57 -15.18 -1.28 7.34
CA THR A 57 -16.17 -1.71 8.34
C THR A 57 -15.51 -2.16 9.64
N HIS A 58 -14.32 -2.75 9.58
CA HIS A 58 -13.54 -3.09 10.76
C HIS A 58 -13.02 -1.85 11.47
N LEU A 59 -12.47 -0.87 10.75
CA LEU A 59 -12.04 0.41 11.34
C LEU A 59 -13.20 1.15 12.01
N ASP A 60 -14.38 1.16 11.38
CA ASP A 60 -15.58 1.78 11.94
C ASP A 60 -16.06 1.07 13.23
N ARG A 61 -15.78 -0.23 13.38
CA ARG A 61 -16.12 -0.99 14.61
C ARG A 61 -15.10 -0.82 15.72
N THR A 62 -13.84 -0.57 15.37
CA THR A 62 -12.75 -0.32 16.33
C THR A 62 -12.57 1.16 16.63
N ARG A 63 -13.50 2.01 16.16
CA ARG A 63 -13.49 3.45 16.37
C ARG A 63 -13.49 3.83 17.84
N GLY A 64 -12.75 4.89 18.17
CA GLY A 64 -12.91 5.63 19.42
C GLY A 64 -13.98 6.72 19.30
N ASP A 65 -14.25 7.43 20.39
CA ASP A 65 -15.32 8.45 20.47
C ASP A 65 -15.03 9.75 19.68
N SER A 66 -13.84 9.88 19.09
CA SER A 66 -13.43 11.08 18.33
C SER A 66 -13.89 11.03 16.87
N PRO A 67 -14.35 12.13 16.26
CA PRO A 67 -14.71 12.18 14.84
C PRO A 67 -13.52 11.94 13.89
N VAL A 68 -12.29 12.17 14.37
CA VAL A 68 -11.09 11.74 13.67
C VAL A 68 -10.25 10.93 14.64
N SER A 69 -10.03 9.66 14.31
CA SER A 69 -9.20 8.75 15.09
C SER A 69 -7.94 8.41 14.30
N THR A 70 -6.87 8.04 14.99
CA THR A 70 -5.66 7.52 14.35
C THR A 70 -5.49 6.06 14.78
N TYR A 71 -5.54 5.15 13.81
CA TYR A 71 -5.21 3.76 14.02
C TYR A 71 -3.68 3.62 14.14
N SER A 72 -3.24 3.14 15.31
CA SER A 72 -1.81 2.98 15.65
C SER A 72 -1.24 1.62 15.25
N GLY A 73 -2.08 0.62 14.97
CA GLY A 73 -1.62 -0.69 14.49
C GLY A 73 -1.02 -0.63 13.09
N ILE A 74 -0.51 -1.77 12.63
CA ILE A 74 0.12 -1.89 11.31
C ILE A 74 -0.94 -2.27 10.28
N THR A 75 -0.97 -1.55 9.16
CA THR A 75 -1.81 -1.89 8.02
C THR A 75 -0.93 -2.18 6.82
N VAL A 76 -1.08 -3.35 6.20
CA VAL A 76 -0.35 -3.72 4.99
C VAL A 76 -1.35 -3.97 3.87
N PHE A 77 -1.23 -3.21 2.80
CA PHE A 77 -1.95 -3.45 1.56
C PHE A 77 -1.04 -4.25 0.64
N MET A 78 -1.47 -5.45 0.25
CA MET A 78 -0.72 -6.30 -0.66
C MET A 78 -1.56 -6.55 -1.91
N PHE A 79 -1.02 -6.17 -3.05
CA PHE A 79 -1.66 -6.34 -4.33
C PHE A 79 -0.91 -7.44 -5.07
N PHE A 80 -1.58 -8.56 -5.26
CA PHE A 80 -1.13 -9.64 -6.10
C PHE A 80 -1.97 -9.68 -7.37
N ASN A 81 -1.47 -10.38 -8.39
CA ASN A 81 -2.16 -10.83 -9.61
C ASN A 81 -3.62 -10.37 -9.81
N GLY A 82 -3.89 -9.74 -10.95
CA GLY A 82 -5.23 -9.35 -11.36
C GLY A 82 -5.61 -7.91 -11.01
N VAL A 83 -6.30 -7.26 -11.95
CA VAL A 83 -6.77 -5.88 -11.83
C VAL A 83 -8.06 -5.75 -11.01
N GLU A 84 -8.78 -6.86 -10.80
CA GLU A 84 -10.09 -6.87 -10.13
C GLU A 84 -9.98 -6.40 -8.68
N PHE A 85 -8.98 -6.90 -7.94
CA PHE A 85 -8.77 -6.48 -6.55
C PHE A 85 -8.30 -5.03 -6.44
N ILE A 86 -7.46 -4.58 -7.38
CA ILE A 86 -7.07 -3.16 -7.48
C ILE A 86 -8.31 -2.30 -7.69
N GLN A 87 -9.20 -2.71 -8.59
CA GLN A 87 -10.45 -2.00 -8.85
C GLN A 87 -11.38 -2.01 -7.63
N ASP A 88 -11.53 -3.12 -6.91
CA ASP A 88 -12.29 -3.17 -5.65
C ASP A 88 -11.76 -2.14 -4.65
N VAL A 89 -10.44 -2.09 -4.46
CA VAL A 89 -9.81 -1.15 -3.53
C VAL A 89 -9.99 0.29 -3.99
N LEU A 90 -9.80 0.60 -5.28
CA LEU A 90 -9.98 1.94 -5.81
C LEU A 90 -11.44 2.42 -5.70
N CYS A 91 -12.39 1.60 -6.10
CA CYS A 91 -13.83 1.90 -6.00
C CYS A 91 -14.24 2.05 -4.53
N GLY A 92 -13.82 1.12 -3.66
CA GLY A 92 -14.12 1.17 -2.24
C GLY A 92 -13.55 2.41 -1.56
N ALA A 93 -12.34 2.84 -1.93
CA ALA A 93 -11.74 4.06 -1.41
C ALA A 93 -12.50 5.31 -1.85
N ILE A 94 -12.89 5.40 -3.13
CA ILE A 94 -13.69 6.52 -3.66
C ILE A 94 -15.07 6.57 -3.00
N ASP A 95 -15.76 5.44 -2.89
CA ASP A 95 -17.08 5.35 -2.26
C ASP A 95 -17.00 5.73 -0.78
N TYR A 96 -15.94 5.32 -0.08
CA TYR A 96 -15.74 5.71 1.31
C TYR A 96 -15.45 7.22 1.45
N GLU A 97 -14.58 7.78 0.62
CA GLU A 97 -14.32 9.22 0.60
C GLU A 97 -15.61 10.03 0.34
N HIS A 98 -16.43 9.62 -0.62
CA HIS A 98 -17.71 10.27 -0.89
C HIS A 98 -18.68 10.19 0.30
N ARG A 99 -18.77 9.03 0.97
CA ARG A 99 -19.60 8.89 2.18
C ARG A 99 -19.12 9.79 3.30
N LEU A 100 -17.80 9.94 3.47
CA LEU A 100 -17.21 10.85 4.44
C LEU A 100 -17.55 12.31 4.13
N LEU A 101 -17.44 12.73 2.87
CA LEU A 101 -17.79 14.09 2.45
C LEU A 101 -19.29 14.38 2.60
N ALA A 102 -20.14 13.40 2.32
CA ALA A 102 -21.59 13.51 2.51
C ALA A 102 -21.96 13.63 4.01
N SER A 103 -21.38 12.80 4.87
CA SER A 103 -21.65 12.88 6.31
C SER A 103 -21.19 14.21 6.93
N MET A 104 -20.08 14.78 6.46
CA MET A 104 -19.68 16.15 6.87
C MET A 104 -20.71 17.22 6.52
N ALA A 105 -21.47 17.05 5.44
CA ALA A 105 -22.44 18.04 4.97
C ALA A 105 -23.81 17.92 5.67
N GLU A 106 -24.22 16.70 6.04
CA GLU A 106 -25.54 16.41 6.60
C GLU A 106 -25.55 16.41 8.14
N ASP A 107 -24.55 15.77 8.77
CA ASP A 107 -24.46 15.64 10.22
C ASP A 107 -23.01 15.39 10.69
N ALA A 108 -22.38 16.43 11.22
CA ALA A 108 -21.00 16.39 11.70
C ALA A 108 -20.77 15.38 12.84
N GLU A 109 -21.81 14.95 13.57
CA GLU A 109 -21.67 13.93 14.62
C GLU A 109 -21.54 12.50 14.03
N SER A 110 -22.05 12.29 12.81
CA SER A 110 -21.94 11.01 12.10
C SER A 110 -20.61 10.83 11.35
N PHE A 111 -19.86 11.93 11.17
CA PHE A 111 -18.57 11.91 10.50
C PHE A 111 -17.51 11.21 11.36
N HIS A 112 -16.93 10.14 10.82
CA HIS A 112 -15.80 9.47 11.43
C HIS A 112 -14.74 9.09 10.41
N LEU A 113 -13.54 9.62 10.56
CA LEU A 113 -12.38 9.28 9.73
C LEU A 113 -11.30 8.59 10.58
N SER A 114 -10.99 7.35 10.23
CA SER A 114 -9.82 6.63 10.75
C SER A 114 -8.59 6.90 9.89
N LYS A 115 -7.59 7.58 10.45
CA LYS A 115 -6.29 7.80 9.82
C LYS A 115 -5.33 6.66 10.14
N LEU A 116 -4.63 6.14 9.15
CA LEU A 116 -3.64 5.07 9.30
C LEU A 116 -2.24 5.67 9.50
N SER A 117 -1.57 5.31 10.58
CA SER A 117 -0.24 5.85 10.93
C SER A 117 0.94 4.94 10.59
N ASN A 118 0.70 3.64 10.40
CA ASN A 118 1.72 2.66 10.08
C ASN A 118 1.30 1.82 8.87
N SER A 119 1.18 2.47 7.71
CA SER A 119 0.78 1.81 6.47
C SER A 119 1.97 1.33 5.64
N TYR A 120 1.86 0.13 5.09
CA TYR A 120 2.80 -0.46 4.15
C TYR A 120 2.07 -0.90 2.89
N PHE A 121 2.73 -0.80 1.75
CA PHE A 121 2.19 -1.22 0.47
C PHE A 121 3.15 -2.18 -0.22
N TYR A 122 2.62 -3.28 -0.75
CA TYR A 122 3.34 -4.20 -1.62
C TYR A 122 2.62 -4.33 -2.95
N PHE A 123 3.37 -4.12 -4.03
CA PHE A 123 2.87 -4.25 -5.40
C PHE A 123 3.65 -5.36 -6.12
N ASP A 124 2.97 -6.48 -6.39
CA ASP A 124 3.55 -7.61 -7.10
C ASP A 124 3.78 -7.31 -8.59
N GLY A 125 4.91 -7.77 -9.15
CA GLY A 125 5.23 -7.56 -10.55
C GLY A 125 4.26 -8.22 -11.53
N SER A 126 3.47 -9.21 -11.10
CA SER A 126 2.45 -9.83 -11.95
C SER A 126 1.32 -8.88 -12.35
N ILE A 127 1.09 -7.80 -11.59
CA ILE A 127 0.05 -6.80 -11.88
C ILE A 127 0.25 -6.17 -13.27
N SER A 128 1.49 -5.89 -13.65
CA SER A 128 1.78 -5.24 -14.93
C SER A 128 1.59 -6.16 -16.14
N VAL A 129 1.68 -7.48 -15.96
CA VAL A 129 1.56 -8.47 -17.05
C VAL A 129 0.10 -8.62 -17.50
N ASP A 130 -0.84 -8.59 -16.57
CA ASP A 130 -2.27 -8.66 -16.90
C ASP A 130 -2.80 -7.35 -17.49
N TYR A 131 -2.20 -6.21 -17.15
CA TYR A 131 -2.57 -4.91 -17.71
C TYR A 131 -2.33 -4.85 -19.22
N GLU A 132 -1.25 -5.46 -19.72
CA GLU A 132 -0.94 -5.52 -21.15
C GLU A 132 -1.94 -6.39 -21.93
N ARG A 133 -2.52 -7.41 -21.31
CA ARG A 133 -3.55 -8.25 -21.95
C ARG A 133 -4.89 -7.52 -22.12
N ALA A 134 -5.15 -6.48 -21.35
CA ALA A 134 -6.42 -5.75 -21.37
C ALA A 134 -6.54 -4.71 -22.51
N SER A 135 -5.45 -4.40 -23.23
CA SER A 135 -5.46 -3.39 -24.30
C SER A 135 -5.04 -3.96 -25.65
N PRO A 136 -5.81 -3.76 -26.75
CA PRO A 136 -5.43 -4.17 -28.11
C PRO A 136 -4.15 -3.50 -28.65
N ALA A 137 -3.65 -2.45 -27.99
CA ALA A 137 -2.45 -1.71 -28.36
C ALA A 137 -1.14 -2.29 -27.75
N SER A 138 -1.22 -3.41 -27.04
CA SER A 138 -0.11 -4.01 -26.29
C SER A 138 0.98 -4.66 -27.14
N LEU A 139 0.69 -5.02 -28.39
CA LEU A 139 1.68 -5.58 -29.33
C LEU A 139 2.80 -4.59 -29.75
N LEU A 140 2.72 -3.32 -29.34
CA LEU A 140 3.70 -2.28 -29.68
C LEU A 140 4.46 -1.74 -28.45
N ARG A 141 4.32 -2.35 -27.26
CA ARG A 141 4.79 -1.76 -25.98
C ARG A 141 5.52 -2.75 -25.06
N ASP A 142 6.51 -3.47 -25.56
CA ASP A 142 7.36 -4.41 -24.77
C ASP A 142 8.35 -3.71 -23.80
N GLY A 143 7.97 -2.60 -23.14
CA GLY A 143 8.92 -1.84 -22.30
C GLY A 143 8.32 -0.90 -21.27
N HIS A 144 7.05 -1.09 -20.91
CA HIS A 144 6.34 -0.20 -19.98
C HIS A 144 5.75 -0.90 -18.75
N GLN A 145 6.13 -2.14 -18.49
CA GLN A 145 5.61 -2.91 -17.35
C GLN A 145 5.88 -2.20 -16.02
N PHE A 146 7.10 -1.68 -15.84
CA PHE A 146 7.42 -0.88 -14.65
C PHE A 146 6.57 0.39 -14.54
N HIS A 147 6.28 1.05 -15.67
CA HIS A 147 5.41 2.23 -15.68
C HIS A 147 3.98 1.89 -15.30
N ALA A 148 3.44 0.77 -15.82
CA ALA A 148 2.10 0.31 -15.47
C ALA A 148 2.02 0.00 -13.97
N LEU A 149 3.01 -0.71 -13.43
CA LEU A 149 3.11 -1.02 -12.01
C LEU A 149 3.14 0.25 -11.14
N MET A 150 3.97 1.22 -11.53
CA MET A 150 4.07 2.51 -10.82
C MET A 150 2.81 3.38 -10.98
N ALA A 151 2.10 3.28 -12.11
CA ALA A 151 0.83 3.97 -12.32
C ALA A 151 -0.25 3.41 -11.38
N VAL A 152 -0.33 2.07 -11.26
CA VAL A 152 -1.21 1.40 -10.29
C VAL A 152 -0.88 1.83 -8.87
N ALA A 153 0.40 1.81 -8.49
CA ALA A 153 0.83 2.25 -7.17
C ALA A 153 0.45 3.71 -6.90
N HIS A 154 0.63 4.59 -7.89
CA HIS A 154 0.24 6.00 -7.81
C HIS A 154 -1.27 6.16 -7.60
N ASP A 155 -2.09 5.48 -8.39
CA ASP A 155 -3.54 5.58 -8.31
C ASP A 155 -4.07 5.10 -6.95
N ILE A 156 -3.59 3.95 -6.45
CA ILE A 156 -3.98 3.43 -5.13
C ILE A 156 -3.59 4.41 -4.04
N MET A 157 -2.35 4.89 -4.04
CA MET A 157 -1.85 5.84 -3.04
C MET A 157 -2.62 7.15 -3.06
N LYS A 158 -2.94 7.67 -4.26
CA LYS A 158 -3.72 8.89 -4.42
C LYS A 158 -5.14 8.72 -3.91
N LYS A 159 -5.83 7.63 -4.27
CA LYS A 159 -7.22 7.37 -3.87
C LYS A 159 -7.38 7.01 -2.41
N THR A 160 -6.34 6.50 -1.76
CA THR A 160 -6.35 6.22 -0.31
C THR A 160 -5.72 7.35 0.51
N SER A 161 -5.17 8.40 -0.12
CA SER A 161 -4.42 9.45 0.58
C SER A 161 -5.20 10.14 1.72
N PHE A 162 -6.53 10.28 1.60
CA PHE A 162 -7.36 10.86 2.64
C PHE A 162 -7.35 10.07 3.95
N MET A 163 -7.02 8.78 3.95
CA MET A 163 -6.89 7.97 5.17
C MET A 163 -5.44 7.73 5.58
N LEU A 164 -4.46 8.01 4.73
CA LEU A 164 -3.05 7.75 5.02
C LEU A 164 -2.39 8.93 5.73
N SER A 165 -2.16 8.81 7.05
CA SER A 165 -1.36 9.79 7.79
C SER A 165 0.12 9.63 7.48
N ARG A 166 0.64 8.39 7.60
CA ARG A 166 2.04 8.08 7.34
C ARG A 166 2.19 6.71 6.70
N VAL A 167 2.95 6.66 5.61
CA VAL A 167 3.27 5.44 4.89
C VAL A 167 4.72 5.08 5.17
N ARG A 168 4.93 3.97 5.87
CA ARG A 168 6.24 3.54 6.36
C ARG A 168 7.10 2.93 5.27
N GLY A 169 6.47 2.27 4.30
CA GLY A 169 7.17 1.64 3.21
C GLY A 169 6.24 1.33 2.06
N VAL A 170 6.72 1.60 0.85
CA VAL A 170 6.15 1.09 -0.39
C VAL A 170 7.20 0.19 -1.01
N LEU A 171 6.84 -1.06 -1.27
CA LEU A 171 7.68 -2.04 -1.92
C LEU A 171 7.06 -2.43 -3.25
N VAL A 172 7.87 -2.40 -4.30
CA VAL A 172 7.47 -2.75 -5.65
C VAL A 172 8.32 -3.93 -6.12
N ASP A 173 7.66 -5.07 -6.39
CA ASP A 173 8.33 -6.21 -6.99
C ASP A 173 8.51 -6.00 -8.49
N ASP A 174 9.68 -5.46 -8.84
CA ASP A 174 10.05 -5.12 -10.20
C ASP A 174 11.02 -6.12 -10.84
N ILE A 175 11.22 -7.30 -10.24
CA ILE A 175 12.20 -8.30 -10.72
C ILE A 175 11.96 -8.67 -12.18
N ARG A 176 10.70 -8.69 -12.61
CA ARG A 176 10.28 -9.03 -13.97
C ARG A 176 9.74 -7.84 -14.75
N ALA A 177 9.75 -6.64 -14.17
CA ALA A 177 9.16 -5.46 -14.76
C ALA A 177 10.21 -4.68 -15.55
N ASP A 178 10.10 -4.76 -16.88
CA ASP A 178 10.95 -4.00 -17.80
C ASP A 178 10.48 -2.55 -17.95
N GLY A 179 11.42 -1.66 -18.28
CA GLY A 179 11.17 -0.25 -18.62
C GLY A 179 12.02 0.75 -17.84
N GLU A 180 11.93 2.02 -18.24
CA GLU A 180 12.61 3.14 -17.56
C GLU A 180 12.05 3.35 -16.14
N ARG A 181 12.93 3.56 -15.16
CA ARG A 181 12.56 3.63 -13.74
C ARG A 181 12.68 5.01 -13.13
N VAL A 182 13.64 5.80 -13.61
CA VAL A 182 14.04 7.07 -12.97
C VAL A 182 12.88 8.05 -12.92
N TYR A 183 12.22 8.30 -14.05
CA TYR A 183 11.10 9.23 -14.11
C TYR A 183 9.90 8.82 -13.23
N PRO A 184 9.31 7.62 -13.35
CA PRO A 184 8.16 7.23 -12.52
C PRO A 184 8.48 7.19 -11.02
N LEU A 185 9.68 6.76 -10.61
CA LEU A 185 10.10 6.80 -9.20
C LEU A 185 10.24 8.23 -8.68
N SER A 186 10.89 9.11 -9.45
CA SER A 186 11.04 10.53 -9.10
C SER A 186 9.67 11.19 -8.89
N ARG A 187 8.75 10.97 -9.84
CA ARG A 187 7.37 11.47 -9.74
C ARG A 187 6.62 10.91 -8.55
N PHE A 188 6.81 9.63 -8.22
CA PHE A 188 6.16 9.02 -7.06
C PHE A 188 6.59 9.69 -5.75
N VAL A 189 7.90 9.81 -5.53
CA VAL A 189 8.45 10.42 -4.31
C VAL A 189 8.03 11.89 -4.18
N GLN A 190 7.99 12.64 -5.28
CA GLN A 190 7.53 14.04 -5.28
C GLN A 190 6.05 14.18 -4.91
N ASN A 191 5.20 13.25 -5.35
CA ASN A 191 3.75 13.33 -5.13
C ASN A 191 3.32 12.80 -3.75
N PHE A 192 4.13 11.95 -3.11
CA PHE A 192 3.78 11.30 -1.84
C PHE A 192 4.84 11.56 -0.76
N PRO A 193 4.94 12.80 -0.24
CA PRO A 193 5.95 13.18 0.75
C PRO A 193 5.74 12.52 2.13
N ASN A 194 4.58 11.90 2.38
CA ASN A 194 4.28 11.12 3.58
C ASN A 194 4.75 9.65 3.49
N VAL A 195 5.43 9.27 2.41
CA VAL A 195 6.10 7.98 2.23
C VAL A 195 7.52 8.07 2.77
N ASP A 196 7.80 7.35 3.84
CA ASP A 196 9.13 7.29 4.46
C ASP A 196 10.15 6.59 3.55
N ARG A 197 9.73 5.54 2.85
CA ARG A 197 10.60 4.68 2.04
C ARG A 197 9.87 4.11 0.83
N LEU A 198 10.58 4.09 -0.29
CA LEU A 198 10.19 3.40 -1.52
C LEU A 198 11.31 2.44 -1.90
N GLU A 199 11.02 1.16 -1.96
CA GLU A 199 11.99 0.10 -2.23
C GLU A 199 11.55 -0.73 -3.44
N LEU A 200 12.56 -1.23 -4.16
CA LEU A 200 12.40 -2.12 -5.30
C LEU A 200 12.95 -3.49 -4.91
N SER A 201 12.28 -4.56 -5.31
CA SER A 201 12.79 -5.93 -5.09
C SER A 201 14.08 -6.18 -5.85
N SER A 202 14.26 -5.56 -7.02
CA SER A 202 15.51 -5.63 -7.74
C SER A 202 16.57 -4.70 -7.13
N SER A 203 17.79 -5.20 -6.94
CA SER A 203 18.94 -4.40 -6.50
C SER A 203 19.49 -3.47 -7.60
N ALA A 204 18.72 -3.23 -8.66
CA ALA A 204 19.21 -2.49 -9.81
C ALA A 204 19.52 -1.04 -9.39
N PRO A 205 20.72 -0.53 -9.71
CA PRO A 205 21.08 0.83 -9.33
C PRO A 205 20.14 1.82 -10.01
N ILE A 206 19.38 2.58 -9.21
CA ILE A 206 18.68 3.76 -9.68
C ILE A 206 19.76 4.79 -9.98
N LEU A 207 20.14 4.94 -11.25
CA LEU A 207 21.03 6.01 -11.71
C LEU A 207 20.29 7.36 -11.55
N MET A 208 20.34 7.93 -10.35
CA MET A 208 19.85 9.28 -10.04
C MET A 208 20.87 10.35 -10.45
N THR A 209 21.42 10.28 -11.66
CA THR A 209 22.55 11.16 -12.03
C THR A 209 22.13 12.60 -12.38
N ASN A 210 20.84 12.97 -12.40
CA ASN A 210 20.40 14.31 -12.82
C ASN A 210 19.18 14.88 -12.05
N MET A 211 19.11 14.71 -10.71
CA MET A 211 18.08 15.40 -9.89
C MET A 211 18.61 16.59 -9.07
N LEU A 212 19.80 17.08 -9.40
CA LEU A 212 20.29 18.39 -8.98
C LEU A 212 20.51 19.27 -10.22
N MET A 213 19.43 19.86 -10.72
CA MET A 213 19.46 21.12 -11.49
C MET A 213 18.26 21.97 -11.11
#